data_AF-A0A519F7G9-F1
#
_entry.id   AF-A0A519F7G9-F1
#
_cell.length_a   1.000
_cell.length_b   1.000
_cell.length_c   1.000
_cell.angle_alpha   90.00
_cell.angle_beta   90.00
_cell.angle_gamma   90.00
#
_symmetry.space_group_name_H-M   'P 1'
#
loop_
_entity.id
_entity.type
_entity.pdbx_description
1 polymer ?
#
loop_
_entity_poly.entity_id
_entity_poly.type
_entity_poly.pdbx_seq_one_letter_code
_entity_poly.pdbx_strand_id
1 'polypeptide(L)'
;MPNLSQRYIAALAELSQFSYAKRNKSRLTHILTGAQISPETDDENAIDTNYVHLTFVGGHSVEVDVSHFMELMLVEDASHRCRANGGDQGEIHEVANKTWLYLAEKHQLLE
;
A
#
# COMPACT_ATOMS: atom_id res chain seq x y z
N MET A 1 5.21 -4.81 18.66
CA MET A 1 4.13 -4.74 17.65
C MET A 1 4.73 -4.04 16.46
N PRO A 2 4.42 -4.44 15.21
CA PRO A 2 4.90 -3.69 14.05
C PRO A 2 4.46 -2.24 14.15
N ASN A 3 5.34 -1.32 13.78
CA ASN A 3 5.04 0.11 13.78
C ASN A 3 4.01 0.45 12.68
N LEU A 4 3.44 1.64 12.72
CA LEU A 4 2.38 2.08 11.80
C LEU A 4 2.78 1.91 10.33
N SER A 5 3.98 2.35 9.94
CA SER A 5 4.48 2.19 8.57
C SER A 5 4.51 0.72 8.13
N GLN A 6 4.93 -0.20 9.00
CA GLN A 6 4.95 -1.63 8.74
C GLN A 6 3.54 -2.22 8.62
N ARG A 7 2.58 -1.75 9.43
CA ARG A 7 1.16 -2.13 9.30
C ARG A 7 0.58 -1.70 7.95
N TYR A 8 0.91 -0.49 7.48
CA TYR A 8 0.53 -0.05 6.14
C TYR A 8 1.17 -0.86 5.02
N ILE A 9 2.46 -1.23 5.14
CA ILE A 9 3.12 -2.12 4.17
C ILE A 9 2.42 -3.48 4.15
N ALA A 10 2.03 -4.03 5.30
CA ALA A 10 1.26 -5.27 5.34
C ALA A 10 -0.10 -5.16 4.65
N ALA A 11 -0.80 -4.02 4.83
CA ALA A 11 -2.06 -3.74 4.14
C ALA A 11 -1.89 -3.61 2.61
N LEU A 12 -0.86 -2.87 2.16
CA LEU A 12 -0.53 -2.72 0.74
C LEU A 12 -0.22 -4.06 0.07
N ALA A 13 0.37 -5.01 0.80
CA ALA A 13 0.69 -6.34 0.29
C ALA A 13 -0.55 -7.17 -0.09
N GLU A 14 -1.74 -6.78 0.37
CA GLU A 14 -3.01 -7.43 0.03
C GLU A 14 -3.65 -6.90 -1.25
N LEU A 15 -3.18 -5.77 -1.79
CA LEU A 15 -3.68 -5.24 -3.05
C LEU A 15 -3.00 -5.93 -4.23
N SER A 16 -3.76 -6.14 -5.30
CA SER A 16 -3.35 -7.00 -6.42
C SER A 16 -2.15 -6.45 -7.23
N GLN A 17 -1.94 -5.14 -7.17
CA GLN A 17 -0.84 -4.44 -7.85
C GLN A 17 0.49 -4.49 -7.10
N PHE A 18 0.56 -5.14 -5.94
CA PHE A 18 1.80 -5.31 -5.18
C PHE A 18 2.23 -6.77 -5.10
N SER A 19 3.54 -6.96 -5.01
CA SER A 19 4.15 -8.27 -4.75
C SER A 19 5.43 -8.09 -3.96
N TYR A 20 5.70 -9.01 -3.03
CA TYR A 20 6.99 -9.01 -2.35
C TYR A 20 8.13 -9.22 -3.33
N ALA A 21 9.23 -8.51 -3.12
CA ALA A 21 10.45 -8.78 -3.85
C ALA A 21 10.90 -10.23 -3.57
N LYS A 22 11.27 -10.99 -4.61
CA LYS A 22 11.59 -12.44 -4.54
C LYS A 22 12.59 -12.85 -3.44
N ARG A 23 13.39 -11.91 -2.91
CA ARG A 23 14.40 -12.16 -1.87
C ARG A 23 14.28 -11.26 -0.65
N ASN A 24 13.29 -10.37 -0.61
CA ASN A 24 13.11 -9.45 0.51
C ASN A 24 11.61 -9.29 0.82
N LYS A 25 11.18 -9.84 1.95
CA LYS A 25 9.80 -9.75 2.44
C LYS A 25 9.47 -8.45 3.16
N SER A 26 10.45 -7.57 3.40
CA SER A 26 10.18 -6.22 3.94
C SER A 26 9.87 -5.18 2.86
N ARG A 27 10.02 -5.54 1.57
CA ARG A 27 9.83 -4.63 0.45
C ARG A 27 8.78 -5.14 -0.51
N LEU A 28 7.80 -4.29 -0.80
CA LEU A 28 6.84 -4.50 -1.85
C LEU A 28 7.36 -3.92 -3.16
N THR A 29 6.95 -4.51 -4.26
CA THR A 29 7.19 -4.01 -5.61
C THR A 29 5.84 -3.77 -6.26
N HIS A 30 5.62 -2.55 -6.75
CA HIS A 30 4.46 -2.22 -7.57
C HIS A 30 4.65 -2.81 -8.98
N ILE A 31 3.70 -3.65 -9.43
CA ILE A 31 3.90 -4.50 -10.61
C ILE A 31 4.04 -3.69 -11.92
N LEU A 32 3.40 -2.52 -12.03
CA LEU A 32 3.41 -1.73 -13.26
C LEU A 32 4.60 -0.77 -13.35
N THR A 33 5.06 -0.25 -12.21
CA THR A 33 6.10 0.79 -12.18
C THR A 33 7.47 0.23 -11.79
N GLY A 34 7.51 -0.96 -11.20
CA GLY A 34 8.72 -1.54 -10.62
C GLY A 34 9.22 -0.77 -9.38
N ALA A 35 8.46 0.20 -8.89
CA ALA A 35 8.80 0.95 -7.68
C ALA A 35 8.81 0.01 -6.47
N GLN A 36 9.84 0.11 -5.64
CA GLN A 36 9.95 -0.61 -4.39
C GLN A 36 9.44 0.26 -3.24
N ILE A 37 8.61 -0.32 -2.39
CA ILE A 37 8.00 0.35 -1.25
C ILE A 37 8.54 -0.32 0.00
N SER A 38 9.13 0.47 0.89
CA SER A 38 9.64 0.02 2.17
C SER A 38 9.12 0.92 3.29
N PRO A 39 9.02 0.40 4.52
CA PRO A 39 8.83 1.27 5.67
C PRO A 39 9.98 2.29 5.76
N GLU A 40 9.76 3.39 6.48
CA GLU A 40 10.82 4.36 6.77
C GLU A 40 12.02 3.71 7.48
N THR A 41 11.72 2.74 8.35
CA THR A 41 12.69 2.00 9.13
C THR A 41 12.32 0.53 9.23
N ASP A 42 13.33 -0.33 9.18
CA ASP A 42 13.20 -1.76 9.44
C ASP A 42 13.09 -2.07 10.96
N ASP A 43 13.28 -1.07 11.84
CA ASP A 43 13.13 -1.22 13.30
C ASP A 43 11.66 -1.14 13.72
N GLU A 44 11.12 -2.29 14.18
CA GLU A 44 9.75 -2.41 14.68
C GLU A 44 9.48 -1.57 15.94
N ASN A 45 10.52 -1.13 16.66
CA ASN A 45 10.40 -0.32 17.88
C ASN A 45 10.66 1.18 17.63
N ALA A 46 10.91 1.57 16.39
CA ALA A 46 11.04 2.97 16.05
C ALA A 46 9.71 3.71 16.29
N ILE A 47 9.82 5.02 16.51
CA ILE A 47 8.65 5.91 16.63
C ILE A 47 7.77 5.72 15.40
N ASP A 48 6.45 5.61 15.62
CA ASP A 48 5.50 5.52 14.52
C ASP A 48 5.65 6.73 13.60
N THR A 49 5.90 6.46 12.33
CA THR A 49 5.94 7.47 11.30
C THR A 49 4.84 7.23 10.28
N ASN A 50 4.30 8.32 9.75
CA ASN A 50 3.26 8.29 8.73
C ASN A 50 3.85 8.21 7.33
N TYR A 51 5.09 7.76 7.18
CA TYR A 51 5.80 7.82 5.92
C TYR A 51 6.28 6.45 5.45
N VAL A 52 6.35 6.31 4.13
CA VAL A 52 7.01 5.18 3.46
C VAL A 52 7.96 5.70 2.39
N HIS A 53 8.99 4.91 2.10
CA HIS A 53 9.91 5.22 1.01
C HIS A 53 9.53 4.48 -0.26
N LEU A 54 9.46 5.22 -1.36
CA LEU A 54 9.34 4.67 -2.71
C LEU A 54 10.68 4.81 -3.40
N THR A 55 11.27 3.69 -3.79
CA THR A 55 12.52 3.63 -4.55
C THR A 55 12.23 3.19 -5.97
N PHE A 56 12.53 4.06 -6.94
CA PHE A 56 12.32 3.81 -8.36
C PHE A 56 13.51 3.08 -8.98
N VAL A 57 13.28 2.51 -10.17
CA VAL A 57 14.34 1.95 -11.01
C VAL A 57 15.37 3.06 -11.30
N GLY A 58 16.63 2.83 -10.92
CA GLY A 58 17.70 3.83 -10.97
C GLY A 58 18.15 4.35 -9.60
N GLY A 59 17.46 3.98 -8.51
CA GLY A 59 17.88 4.28 -7.14
C GLY A 59 17.44 5.64 -6.61
N HIS A 60 16.62 6.38 -7.36
CA HIS A 60 15.96 7.58 -6.84
C HIS A 60 14.87 7.18 -5.84
N SER A 61 14.82 7.88 -4.71
CA SER A 61 13.85 7.61 -3.66
C SER A 61 13.10 8.88 -3.26
N VAL A 62 11.83 8.72 -2.92
CA VAL A 62 10.98 9.76 -2.35
C VAL A 62 10.31 9.22 -1.09
N GLU A 63 10.05 10.12 -0.16
CA GLU A 63 9.24 9.86 1.03
C GLU A 63 7.83 10.39 0.79
N VAL A 64 6.82 9.61 1.16
CA VAL A 64 5.41 10.00 0.98
C VAL A 64 4.60 9.67 2.21
N ASP A 65 3.59 10.49 2.48
CA ASP A 65 2.59 10.18 3.48
C ASP A 65 1.86 8.88 3.10
N VAL A 66 1.92 7.91 4.01
CA VAL A 66 1.46 6.55 3.77
C VAL A 66 -0.05 6.46 3.70
N SER A 67 -0.77 7.31 4.43
CA SER A 67 -2.23 7.33 4.41
C SER A 67 -2.73 7.81 3.05
N HIS A 68 -2.16 8.91 2.54
CA HIS A 68 -2.50 9.41 1.22
C HIS A 68 -2.07 8.46 0.10
N PHE A 69 -0.89 7.84 0.23
CA PHE A 69 -0.44 6.82 -0.71
C PHE A 69 -1.40 5.62 -0.77
N MET A 70 -1.86 5.15 0.40
CA MET A 70 -2.82 4.05 0.51
C MET A 70 -4.14 4.36 -0.20
N GLU A 71 -4.67 5.58 -0.05
CA GLU A 71 -5.89 6.02 -0.75
C GLU A 71 -5.75 5.92 -2.26
N LEU A 72 -4.64 6.40 -2.81
CA LEU A 72 -4.36 6.33 -4.26
C LEU A 72 -4.30 4.88 -4.75
N MET A 73 -3.64 4.01 -3.99
CA MET A 73 -3.50 2.59 -4.34
C MET A 73 -4.81 1.82 -4.24
N LEU A 74 -5.67 2.16 -3.28
CA LEU A 74 -7.01 1.58 -3.18
C LEU A 74 -7.89 1.93 -4.38
N VAL A 75 -7.80 3.18 -4.86
CA VAL A 75 -8.51 3.61 -6.06
C VAL A 75 -8.00 2.90 -7.31
N GLU A 76 -6.68 2.73 -7.45
CA GLU A 76 -6.09 1.96 -8.55
C GLU A 76 -6.57 0.50 -8.55
N ASP A 77 -6.49 -0.17 -7.40
CA ASP A 77 -6.92 -1.58 -7.26
C ASP A 77 -8.42 -1.74 -7.53
N ALA A 78 -9.25 -0.85 -6.98
CA ALA A 78 -10.69 -0.83 -7.24
C ALA A 78 -10.99 -0.59 -8.72
N SER A 79 -10.27 0.32 -9.37
CA SER A 79 -10.42 0.59 -10.81
C SER A 79 -10.12 -0.64 -11.65
N HIS A 80 -9.06 -1.39 -11.31
CA HIS A 80 -8.73 -2.64 -11.99
C HIS A 80 -9.82 -3.70 -11.78
N ARG A 81 -10.33 -3.88 -10.56
CA ARG A 81 -11.39 -4.83 -10.25
C ARG A 81 -12.71 -4.50 -10.94
N CYS A 82 -13.16 -3.25 -10.90
CA CYS A 82 -14.39 -2.82 -11.56
C CYS A 82 -14.31 -3.02 -13.08
N ARG A 83 -13.18 -2.65 -13.71
CA ARG A 83 -12.99 -2.87 -15.16
C ARG A 83 -12.98 -4.35 -15.54
N ALA A 84 -12.33 -5.19 -14.75
CA ALA A 84 -12.30 -6.64 -14.99
C ALA A 84 -13.70 -7.28 -14.93
N ASN A 85 -14.59 -6.71 -14.12
CA ASN A 85 -15.95 -7.21 -13.91
C ASN A 85 -17.03 -6.49 -14.75
N GLY A 86 -16.65 -5.55 -15.61
CA GLY A 86 -17.59 -4.76 -16.42
C GLY A 86 -18.41 -3.73 -15.63
N GLY A 87 -17.95 -3.33 -14.44
CA GLY A 87 -18.60 -2.35 -13.57
C GLY A 87 -18.42 -0.90 -14.03
N ASP A 88 -19.31 -0.02 -13.56
CA ASP A 88 -19.31 1.42 -13.87
C ASP A 88 -18.39 2.23 -12.92
N GLN A 89 -18.02 3.45 -13.32
CA GLN A 89 -17.13 4.35 -12.56
C GLN A 89 -17.65 4.69 -11.15
N GLY A 90 -18.96 4.69 -10.94
CA GLY A 90 -19.58 4.91 -9.62
C GLY A 90 -19.23 3.84 -8.59
N GLU A 91 -18.89 2.62 -9.02
CA GLU A 91 -18.57 1.51 -8.12
C GLU A 91 -17.13 1.57 -7.58
N ILE A 92 -16.23 2.31 -8.24
CA ILE A 92 -14.81 2.37 -7.88
C ILE A 92 -14.64 2.93 -6.46
N HIS A 93 -15.32 4.04 -6.16
CA HIS A 93 -15.25 4.66 -4.83
C HIS A 93 -15.84 3.76 -3.74
N GLU A 94 -16.95 3.06 -4.03
CA GLU A 94 -17.57 2.13 -3.09
C GLU A 94 -16.65 0.93 -2.81
N VAL A 95 -16.06 0.34 -3.86
CA VAL A 95 -15.12 -0.79 -3.74
C VAL A 95 -13.86 -0.37 -3.00
N ALA A 96 -13.30 0.79 -3.31
CA ALA A 96 -12.13 1.34 -2.61
C ALA A 96 -12.42 1.54 -1.13
N ASN A 97 -13.56 2.17 -0.78
CA ASN A 97 -13.95 2.41 0.61
C ASN A 97 -14.21 1.11 1.39
N LYS A 98 -14.91 0.12 0.78
CA LYS A 98 -15.11 -1.19 1.42
C LYS A 98 -13.78 -1.90 1.69
N THR A 99 -12.85 -1.80 0.75
CA THR A 99 -11.51 -2.40 0.88
C THR A 99 -10.70 -1.69 1.94
N TRP A 100 -10.77 -0.35 2.01
CA TRP A 100 -10.14 0.44 3.05
C TRP A 100 -10.61 0.01 4.44
N LEU A 101 -11.92 -0.02 4.68
CA LEU A 101 -12.48 -0.36 5.98
C LEU A 101 -12.03 -1.77 6.43
N TYR A 102 -12.03 -2.74 5.52
CA TYR A 102 -11.53 -4.08 5.79
C TYR A 102 -10.06 -4.10 6.20
N LEU A 103 -9.19 -3.44 5.43
CA LEU A 103 -7.74 -3.43 5.70
C LEU A 103 -7.41 -2.62 6.96
N ALA A 104 -8.09 -1.50 7.16
CA ALA A 104 -7.93 -0.64 8.31
C ALA A 104 -8.26 -1.37 9.62
N GLU A 105 -9.36 -2.14 9.65
CA GLU A 105 -9.71 -2.99 10.78
C GLU A 105 -8.69 -4.13 10.97
N LYS A 106 -8.39 -4.87 9.90
CA LYS A 106 -7.50 -6.05 9.95
C LYS A 106 -6.09 -5.71 10.43
N HIS A 107 -5.55 -4.58 9.96
CA HIS A 107 -4.19 -4.15 10.26
C HIS A 107 -4.11 -3.06 11.33
N GLN A 108 -5.23 -2.72 11.98
CA GLN A 108 -5.29 -1.72 13.05
C GLN A 108 -4.70 -0.36 12.61
N LEU A 109 -5.16 0.15 11.46
CA LEU A 109 -4.64 1.41 10.89
C LEU A 109 -5.37 2.66 11.41
N LEU A 110 -6.50 2.46 12.11
CA LEU A 110 -7.28 3.52 12.76
C LEU A 110 -7.02 3.45 14.26
N GLU A 111 -6.33 4.45 14.79
CA GLU A 111 -6.19 4.69 16.24
C GLU A 111 -7.04 5.88 16.66
#